data_AF-A0A2T3PSC2-F1
#
_entry.id   AF-A0A2T3PSC2-F1
#
_cell.length_a   1.000
_cell.length_b   1.000
_cell.length_c   1.000
_cell.angle_alpha   90.00
_cell.angle_beta   90.00
_cell.angle_gamma   90.00
#
_symmetry.space_group_name_H-M   'P 1'
#
loop_
_entity.id
_entity.type
_entity.pdbx_description
1 polymer ?
#
loop_
_entity_poly.entity_id
_entity_poly.type
_entity_poly.pdbx_seq_one_letter_code
_entity_poly.pdbx_strand_id
1 'polypeptide(L)' 'MPHWKNIRLTHQTITGNSLTIDAVYPPEFESNIQDEVQYLKTVYGCQQAFKKEVISLICSYDGRLVSFNYS' A
#
# COMPACT_ATOMS: atom_id res chain seq x y z
N MET A 1 -21.21 10.57 5.19
CA MET A 1 -20.51 9.46 4.51
C MET A 1 -19.25 9.19 5.30
N PRO A 2 -18.90 7.94 5.66
CA PRO A 2 -17.60 7.69 6.27
C PRO A 2 -16.54 8.20 5.29
N HIS A 3 -15.73 9.16 5.71
CA HIS A 3 -14.77 9.80 4.82
C HIS A 3 -13.58 8.85 4.65
N TRP A 4 -13.61 8.00 3.62
CA TRP A 4 -12.50 7.09 3.33
C TRP A 4 -11.20 7.90 3.16
N LYS A 5 -10.11 7.44 3.76
CA LYS A 5 -8.77 8.01 3.61
C LYS A 5 -8.12 7.44 2.37
N ASN A 6 -7.41 8.27 1.62
CA ASN A 6 -6.60 7.84 0.49
C ASN A 6 -5.15 7.64 0.93
N ILE A 7 -4.50 6.60 0.41
CA ILE A 7 -3.07 6.39 0.54
C ILE A 7 -2.46 6.07 -0.82
N ARG A 8 -1.30 6.69 -1.08
CA ARG A 8 -0.45 6.43 -2.22
C ARG A 8 0.86 5.84 -1.74
N LEU A 9 1.16 4.63 -2.19
CA LEU A 9 2.35 3.88 -1.82
C LEU A 9 3.25 3.71 -3.03
N THR A 10 4.42 4.32 -2.99
CA THR A 10 5.44 4.14 -4.02
C THR A 10 6.58 3.29 -3.47
N HIS A 11 6.90 2.21 -4.18
CA HIS A 11 8.04 1.36 -3.92
C HIS A 11 8.96 1.34 -5.14
N GLN A 12 10.17 1.86 -4.97
CA GLN A 12 11.18 1.94 -6.00
C GLN A 12 12.29 0.93 -5.70
N THR A 13 12.64 0.15 -6.70
CA THR A 13 13.74 -0.83 -6.65
C THR A 13 15.05 -0.18 -7.05
N ILE A 14 16.16 -0.83 -6.69
CA ILE A 14 17.53 -0.36 -7.01
C ILE A 14 17.77 -0.25 -8.53
N THR A 15 17.05 -1.05 -9.34
CA THR A 15 17.16 -1.01 -10.81
C THR A 15 16.38 0.15 -11.45
N GLY A 16 15.77 1.02 -10.66
CA GLY A 16 14.99 2.16 -11.14
C GLY A 16 13.52 1.86 -11.40
N ASN A 17 13.10 0.59 -11.40
CA ASN A 17 11.70 0.22 -11.55
C ASN A 17 10.91 0.69 -10.33
N SER A 18 9.71 1.19 -10.56
CA SER A 18 8.82 1.74 -9.55
C SER A 18 7.43 1.09 -9.65
N LEU A 19 6.82 0.88 -8.48
CA LEU A 19 5.45 0.44 -8.34
C LEU A 19 4.74 1.48 -7.48
N THR A 20 3.66 2.04 -7.99
CA THR A 20 2.76 2.91 -7.24
C THR A 20 1.43 2.21 -7.03
N ILE A 21 0.93 2.22 -5.80
CA ILE A 21 -0.36 1.64 -5.39
C ILE A 21 -1.19 2.75 -4.76
N ASP A 22 -2.36 3.00 -5.32
CA ASP A 22 -3.36 3.90 -4.75
C ASP A 22 -4.48 3.07 -4.12
N ALA A 23 -4.81 3.37 -2.87
CA ALA A 23 -5.81 2.65 -2.11
C ALA A 23 -6.59 3.56 -1.17
N VAL A 24 -7.73 3.05 -0.70
CA VAL A 24 -8.59 3.72 0.26
C VAL A 24 -8.91 2.82 1.44
N TYR A 25 -9.07 3.40 2.63
CA TYR A 25 -9.39 2.66 3.85
C TYR A 25 -10.21 3.53 4.84
N PRO A 26 -10.92 2.90 5.80
CA PRO A 26 -11.60 3.61 6.88
C PRO A 26 -10.62 4.37 7.80
N PRO A 27 -10.89 5.64 8.19
CA PRO A 27 -9.99 6.46 9.00
C PRO A 27 -9.51 5.85 10.32
N GLU A 28 -10.34 5.03 10.95
CA GLU A 28 -10.05 4.37 12.22
C GLU A 28 -8.81 3.44 12.17
N PHE A 29 -8.39 3.04 10.97
CA PHE A 29 -7.22 2.18 10.76
C PHE A 29 -5.96 2.94 10.31
N GLU A 30 -5.96 4.28 10.30
CA GLU A 30 -4.85 5.10 9.79
C GLU A 30 -3.51 4.80 10.46
N SER A 31 -3.47 4.66 11.79
CA SER A 31 -2.25 4.30 12.51
C SER A 31 -1.74 2.92 12.11
N ASN A 32 -2.64 1.93 12.05
CA ASN A 32 -2.29 0.55 11.71
C ASN A 32 -1.74 0.45 10.27
N ILE A 33 -2.41 1.08 9.31
CA ILE A 33 -1.98 1.09 7.91
C ILE A 33 -0.60 1.74 7.78
N GLN A 34 -0.34 2.85 8.48
CA GLN A 34 0.95 3.54 8.40
C GLN A 34 2.11 2.70 8.95
N ASP A 35 1.93 2.08 10.12
CA ASP A 35 2.95 1.25 10.75
C ASP A 35 3.30 0.03 9.89
N GLU A 36 2.29 -0.68 9.38
CA GLU A 36 2.49 -1.87 8.56
C GLU A 36 3.08 -1.54 7.18
N VAL A 37 2.64 -0.47 6.53
CA VAL A 37 3.23 -0.01 5.27
C VAL A 37 4.73 0.28 5.43
N GLN A 38 5.10 0.95 6.52
CA GLN A 38 6.49 1.29 6.77
C GLN A 38 7.34 0.03 6.95
N TYR A 39 6.81 -0.98 7.64
CA TYR A 39 7.44 -2.30 7.73
C TYR A 39 7.55 -2.99 6.35
N LEU A 40 6.50 -2.98 5.53
CA LEU A 40 6.53 -3.61 4.20
C LEU A 40 7.59 -3.00 3.28
N LYS A 41 7.85 -1.68 3.38
CA LYS A 41 8.89 -1.01 2.59
C LYS A 41 10.32 -1.44 2.96
N THR A 42 10.55 -1.89 4.19
CA THR A 42 11.89 -2.31 4.65
C THR A 42 12.17 -3.78 4.38
N VAL A 43 11.12 -4.61 4.32
CA VAL A 43 11.23 -6.07 4.17
C VAL A 43 11.30 -6.51 2.71
N TYR A 44 10.52 -5.88 1.83
CA TYR A 44 10.35 -6.38 0.46
C TYR A 44 11.15 -5.56 -0.56
N GLY A 45 12.17 -6.17 -1.16
CA GLY A 45 12.89 -5.61 -2.32
C GLY A 45 12.26 -5.96 -3.68
N CYS A 46 11.29 -6.88 -3.71
CA CYS A 46 10.60 -7.31 -4.93
C CYS A 46 9.22 -6.63 -5.03
N GLN A 47 8.97 -5.97 -6.17
CA GLN A 47 7.72 -5.22 -6.40
C GLN A 47 6.48 -6.09 -6.38
N GLN A 48 6.53 -7.31 -6.92
CA GLN A 48 5.37 -8.20 -6.93
C GLN A 48 5.01 -8.70 -5.52
N ALA A 49 6.03 -9.02 -4.71
CA ALA A 49 5.82 -9.40 -3.32
C ALA A 49 5.25 -8.21 -2.52
N PHE A 50 5.87 -7.03 -2.66
CA PHE A 50 5.38 -5.79 -2.04
C PHE A 50 3.92 -5.49 -2.41
N LYS A 51 3.56 -5.61 -3.70
CA LYS A 51 2.17 -5.44 -4.16
C LYS A 51 1.20 -6.35 -3.45
N LYS A 52 1.52 -7.65 -3.39
CA LYS A 52 0.64 -8.68 -2.83
C LYS A 52 0.36 -8.40 -1.36
N GLU A 53 1.41 -8.09 -0.60
CA GLU A 53 1.30 -7.82 0.84
C GLU A 53 0.54 -6.52 1.12
N VAL A 54 0.82 -5.45 0.36
CA VAL A 54 0.08 -4.19 0.48
C VAL A 54 -1.42 -4.39 0.20
N ILE A 55 -1.78 -5.14 -0.84
CA ILE A 55 -3.19 -5.43 -1.13
C ILE A 55 -3.82 -6.24 0.01
N SER A 56 -3.11 -7.26 0.52
CA SER A 56 -3.58 -8.08 1.64
C SER A 56 -3.84 -7.23 2.88
N LEU A 57 -2.90 -6.35 3.22
CA LEU A 57 -3.00 -5.38 4.32
C LEU A 57 -4.24 -4.50 4.19
N ILE A 58 -4.41 -3.85 3.03
CA ILE A 58 -5.55 -2.95 2.76
C ILE A 58 -6.86 -3.72 2.91
N CYS A 59 -6.94 -4.95 2.38
CA CYS A 59 -8.14 -5.77 2.47
C CYS A 59 -8.45 -6.23 3.91
N SER A 60 -7.45 -6.47 4.74
CA SER A 60 -7.62 -6.82 6.16
C SER A 60 -8.23 -5.69 6.99
N TYR A 61 -8.05 -4.44 6.56
CA TYR A 61 -8.58 -3.24 7.21
C TYR A 61 -9.79 -2.64 6.46
N ASP A 62 -10.61 -3.50 5.83
CA ASP A 62 -11.80 -3.12 5.05
C ASP A 62 -11.55 -2.13 3.90
N GLY A 63 -10.29 -1.88 3.57
CA GLY A 63 -9.88 -1.01 2.50
C GLY A 63 -10.15 -1.60 1.12
N ARG A 64 -9.91 -0.76 0.10
CA ARG A 64 -10.07 -1.10 -1.31
C ARG A 64 -8.87 -0.58 -2.10
N LEU A 65 -8.37 -1.42 -2.98
CA LEU A 65 -7.44 -1.02 -4.01
C LEU A 65 -8.16 -0.12 -5.02
N VAL A 66 -7.58 1.05 -5.31
CA VAL A 66 -8.10 1.96 -6.34
C VAL A 66 -7.37 1.73 -7.66
N SER A 67 -6.04 1.77 -7.64
CA SER A 67 -5.22 1.50 -8.82
C SER A 67 -3.81 1.06 -8.45
N PHE A 68 -3.08 0.49 -9.41
CA PHE A 68 -1.64 0.32 -9.32
C PHE A 68 -1.01 0.57 -10.68
N ASN A 69 0.21 1.10 -10.68
CA ASN A 69 0.98 1.37 -11.89
C ASN A 69 2.43 0.89 -11.71
N TYR A 70 2.95 0.25 -12.75
CA TYR A 70 4.37 -0.08 -12.87
C TYR A 70 5.01 0.92 -13.84
N SER A 71 6.14 1.50 -13.46
CA SER A 71 6.89 2.46 -14.27
C SER A 71 8.39 2.26 -14.14
#